data_AF-K1RRC4-F1
#
_entry.id   AF-K1RRC4-F1
#
_cell.length_a   1.000
_cell.length_b   1.000
_cell.length_c   1.000
_cell.angle_alpha   90.00
_cell.angle_beta   90.00
_cell.angle_gamma   90.00
#
_symmetry.space_group_name_H-M   'P 1'
#
loop_
_entity.id
_entity.type
_entity.pdbx_description
1 polymer ?
#
loop_
_entity_poly.entity_id
_entity_poly.type
_entity_poly.pdbx_seq_one_letter_code
_entity_poly.pdbx_strand_id
1 'polypeptide(L)'
;MDDKMFETVAELGLPYIMMHIQGTPQDMQVNPHYDDVVREVREFFTERIARLNALGFNNIILDQGFGFGKTVAHNYELMDKMDSFLDWLSFIGGISRKSMIWR
;
A
#
# COMPACT_ATOMS: atom_id res chain seq x y z
N MET A 1 -9.61 -10.94 1.06
CA MET A 1 -9.98 -9.51 0.95
C MET A 1 -11.50 -9.46 1.02
N ASP A 2 -12.11 -8.38 1.54
CA ASP A 2 -13.57 -8.24 1.46
C ASP A 2 -13.95 -7.99 0.00
N ASP A 3 -14.65 -8.96 -0.60
CA ASP A 3 -14.96 -8.97 -2.04
C ASP A 3 -15.85 -7.80 -2.46
N LYS A 4 -16.61 -7.21 -1.53
CA LYS A 4 -17.53 -6.09 -1.78
C LYS A 4 -16.91 -4.72 -1.55
N MET A 5 -15.66 -4.66 -1.08
CA MET A 5 -15.11 -3.42 -0.55
C MET A 5 -14.96 -2.34 -1.62
N PHE A 6 -14.59 -2.68 -2.86
CA PHE A 6 -14.45 -1.68 -3.93
C PHE A 6 -15.80 -1.17 -4.43
N GLU A 7 -16.80 -2.04 -4.51
CA GLU A 7 -18.18 -1.69 -4.85
C GLU A 7 -18.74 -0.73 -3.79
N THR A 8 -18.58 -1.07 -2.50
CA THR A 8 -18.99 -0.19 -1.39
C THR A 8 -18.25 1.13 -1.37
N VAL A 9 -16.93 1.16 -1.62
CA VAL A 9 -16.15 2.40 -1.70
C VAL A 9 -16.66 3.29 -2.83
N ALA A 10 -16.88 2.70 -4.02
CA ALA A 10 -17.37 3.43 -5.18
C ALA A 10 -18.79 3.98 -4.94
N GLU A 11 -19.68 3.20 -4.32
CA GLU A 11 -21.04 3.62 -3.97
C GLU A 11 -21.06 4.75 -2.93
N LEU A 12 -20.20 4.71 -1.92
CA LEU A 12 -20.14 5.73 -0.87
C LEU A 12 -19.52 7.05 -1.34
N GLY A 13 -18.63 7.01 -2.35
CA GLY A 13 -18.01 8.22 -2.91
C GLY A 13 -17.09 8.99 -1.96
N LEU A 14 -16.71 8.39 -0.83
CA LEU A 14 -15.81 8.99 0.17
C LEU A 14 -14.34 8.72 -0.17
N PRO A 15 -13.39 9.59 0.23
CA PRO A 15 -11.97 9.33 0.05
C PRO A 15 -11.55 7.97 0.63
N TYR A 16 -10.80 7.19 -0.15
CA TYR A 16 -10.40 5.84 0.22
C TYR A 16 -8.89 5.71 0.42
N ILE A 17 -8.47 5.24 1.59
CA ILE A 17 -7.06 4.91 1.85
C ILE A 17 -6.81 3.48 1.40
N MET A 18 -6.01 3.33 0.34
CA MET A 18 -5.56 2.05 -0.19
C MET A 18 -4.18 1.74 0.38
N MET A 19 -4.11 0.80 1.32
CA MET A 19 -2.86 0.39 1.97
C MET A 19 -2.34 -0.93 1.40
N HIS A 20 -1.04 -1.02 1.16
CA HIS A 20 -0.36 -2.26 0.77
C HIS A 20 0.09 -3.10 1.98
N ILE A 21 -0.18 -4.40 1.93
CA ILE A 21 0.26 -5.43 2.88
C ILE A 21 0.54 -6.73 2.11
N GLN A 22 1.66 -7.39 2.41
CA GLN A 22 1.89 -8.78 2.01
C GLN A 22 1.42 -9.72 3.12
N GLY A 23 0.64 -10.74 2.74
CA GLY A 23 0.02 -11.66 3.69
C GLY A 23 -1.16 -11.00 4.45
N THR A 24 -1.37 -11.46 5.67
CA THR A 24 -2.43 -11.01 6.59
C THR A 24 -1.79 -10.48 7.88
N PRO A 25 -2.48 -9.66 8.69
CA PRO A 25 -1.92 -9.18 9.96
C PRO A 25 -1.39 -10.29 10.88
N GLN A 26 -1.92 -11.51 10.75
CA GLN A 26 -1.56 -12.70 11.53
C GLN A 26 -0.22 -13.31 11.11
N ASP A 27 0.15 -13.25 9.82
CA ASP A 27 1.30 -13.95 9.25
C ASP A 27 2.26 -13.05 8.45
N MET A 28 1.92 -11.77 8.24
CA MET A 28 2.70 -10.85 7.38
C MET A 28 4.17 -10.73 7.79
N GLN A 29 4.49 -10.92 9.07
CA GLN A 29 5.88 -10.84 9.56
C GLN A 29 6.64 -12.17 9.51
N VAL A 30 5.99 -13.25 9.07
CA VAL A 30 6.62 -14.56 8.94
C VAL A 30 7.35 -14.60 7.60
N ASN A 31 8.66 -14.32 7.64
CA ASN A 31 9.55 -14.36 6.48
C ASN A 31 9.03 -13.56 5.25
N PRO A 32 8.74 -12.24 5.38
CA PRO A 32 8.29 -11.44 4.25
C PRO A 32 9.40 -11.37 3.19
N HIS A 33 9.04 -11.68 1.95
CA HIS A 33 9.97 -11.78 0.82
C HIS A 33 9.44 -10.97 -0.35
N TYR A 34 10.29 -10.12 -0.91
CA TYR A 34 10.06 -9.42 -2.17
C TYR A 34 11.31 -9.62 -3.03
N ASP A 35 11.12 -9.81 -4.33
CA ASP A 35 12.24 -9.76 -5.29
C ASP A 35 12.60 -8.31 -5.59
N ASP A 36 11.59 -7.43 -5.66
CA ASP A 36 11.73 -5.97 -5.76
C ASP A 36 10.53 -5.30 -5.07
N VAL A 37 10.72 -4.84 -3.84
CA VAL A 37 9.63 -4.28 -3.04
C VAL A 37 9.00 -3.05 -3.70
N VAL A 38 9.78 -2.22 -4.38
CA VAL A 38 9.29 -0.99 -4.99
C VAL A 38 8.38 -1.34 -6.17
N ARG A 39 8.84 -2.20 -7.06
CA ARG A 39 8.08 -2.66 -8.21
C ARG A 39 6.79 -3.38 -7.78
N GLU A 40 6.89 -4.33 -6.87
CA GLU A 40 5.74 -5.14 -6.44
C GLU A 40 4.66 -4.28 -5.75
N VAL A 41 5.07 -3.30 -4.93
CA VAL A 41 4.13 -2.34 -4.31
C VAL A 41 3.47 -1.46 -5.37
N ARG A 42 4.20 -1.01 -6.40
CA ARG A 42 3.63 -0.24 -7.51
C ARG A 42 2.63 -1.06 -8.33
N GLU A 43 2.95 -2.32 -8.62
CA GLU A 43 2.07 -3.24 -9.34
C GLU A 43 0.76 -3.45 -8.55
N PHE A 44 0.85 -3.65 -7.24
CA PHE A 44 -0.31 -3.75 -6.35
C PHE A 44 -1.24 -2.53 -6.45
N PHE A 45 -0.68 -1.31 -6.41
CA PHE A 45 -1.48 -0.09 -6.53
C PHE A 45 -2.07 0.07 -7.92
N THR A 46 -1.28 -0.19 -8.96
CA THR A 46 -1.70 -0.06 -10.37
C THR A 46 -2.92 -0.94 -10.66
N GLU A 47 -2.88 -2.21 -10.23
CA GLU A 47 -3.98 -3.17 -10.38
C GLU A 47 -5.27 -2.66 -9.72
N ARG A 48 -5.16 -2.17 -8.48
CA ARG A 48 -6.33 -1.79 -7.66
C ARG A 48 -6.91 -0.44 -8.05
N ILE A 49 -6.07 0.51 -8.42
CA ILE A 49 -6.49 1.78 -9.01
C ILE A 49 -7.27 1.50 -10.29
N ALA A 50 -6.78 0.61 -11.16
CA ALA A 50 -7.50 0.24 -12.38
C ALA A 50 -8.88 -0.37 -12.06
N ARG A 51 -8.98 -1.23 -11.05
CA ARG A 51 -10.26 -1.83 -10.63
C ARG A 51 -11.25 -0.79 -10.09
N LEU A 52 -10.81 0.17 -9.26
CA LEU A 52 -11.68 1.26 -8.77
C LEU A 52 -12.06 2.25 -9.89
N ASN A 53 -11.14 2.56 -10.79
CA ASN A 53 -11.43 3.40 -11.96
C ASN A 53 -12.49 2.76 -12.87
N ALA A 54 -12.48 1.43 -13.02
CA ALA A 54 -13.50 0.71 -13.78
C ALA A 54 -14.90 0.79 -13.12
N LEU A 55 -14.96 1.07 -11.82
CA LEU A 55 -16.19 1.36 -11.07
C LEU A 55 -16.54 2.87 -11.06
N GLY A 56 -15.78 3.70 -11.78
CA GLY A 56 -15.99 5.15 -11.85
C GLY A 56 -15.46 5.93 -10.64
N PHE A 57 -14.61 5.32 -9.82
CA PHE A 57 -14.07 5.94 -8.60
C PHE A 57 -12.56 6.17 -8.68
N ASN A 58 -12.11 7.40 -8.40
CA ASN A 58 -10.69 7.80 -8.48
C ASN A 58 -10.19 8.60 -7.27
N ASN A 59 -10.99 8.75 -6.21
CA ASN A 59 -10.63 9.52 -5.00
C ASN A 59 -9.85 8.65 -4.01
N ILE A 60 -8.61 8.33 -4.36
CA ILE A 60 -7.77 7.36 -3.66
C ILE A 60 -6.56 8.06 -3.02
N ILE A 61 -6.25 7.69 -1.79
CA ILE A 61 -5.01 8.03 -1.08
C ILE A 61 -4.21 6.73 -0.91
N LEU A 62 -2.93 6.75 -1.26
CA LEU A 62 -2.09 5.56 -1.24
C LEU A 62 -1.25 5.50 0.05
N ASP A 63 -1.17 4.31 0.66
CA ASP A 63 -0.30 4.02 1.81
C ASP A 63 0.56 2.79 1.50
N GLN A 64 1.88 2.97 1.42
CA GLN A 64 2.84 1.90 1.13
C GLN A 64 2.86 0.80 2.21
N GLY A 65 2.28 1.07 3.38
CA GLY A 65 2.13 0.13 4.48
C GLY A 65 3.49 -0.19 5.10
N PHE A 66 4.23 0.83 5.55
CA PHE A 66 5.49 0.63 6.28
C PHE A 66 5.27 -0.34 7.44
N GLY A 67 6.13 -1.35 7.57
CA GLY A 67 6.04 -2.39 8.60
C GLY A 67 4.88 -3.38 8.45
N PHE A 68 4.09 -3.33 7.37
CA PHE A 68 3.07 -4.33 7.06
C PHE A 68 3.59 -5.32 6.02
N GLY A 69 4.07 -6.45 6.52
CA GLY A 69 4.64 -7.52 5.69
C GLY A 69 5.97 -7.18 5.05
N LYS A 70 6.84 -6.43 5.74
CA LYS A 70 8.09 -5.90 5.18
C LYS A 70 9.22 -5.95 6.20
N THR A 71 10.41 -6.34 5.76
CA THR A 71 11.64 -6.25 6.57
C THR A 71 12.04 -4.79 6.80
N VAL A 72 12.97 -4.54 7.73
CA VAL A 72 13.52 -3.17 7.93
C VAL A 72 14.15 -2.66 6.63
N ALA A 73 14.92 -3.50 5.93
CA ALA A 73 15.53 -3.15 4.64
C ALA A 73 14.48 -2.75 3.59
N HIS A 74 13.42 -3.54 3.42
CA HIS A 74 12.33 -3.22 2.49
C HIS A 74 11.65 -1.88 2.83
N ASN A 75 11.49 -1.57 4.12
CA ASN A 75 10.91 -0.29 4.54
C ASN A 75 11.82 0.90 4.19
N TYR A 76 13.12 0.78 4.39
CA TYR A 76 14.06 1.84 4.01
C TYR A 76 14.18 1.98 2.49
N GLU A 77 14.11 0.89 1.74
CA GLU A 77 14.11 0.90 0.27
C GLU A 77 12.89 1.64 -0.30
N LEU A 78 11.69 1.36 0.22
CA LEU A 78 10.48 2.10 -0.16
C LEU A 78 10.56 3.59 0.17
N MET A 79 11.19 3.93 1.29
CA MET A 79 11.40 5.33 1.69
C MET A 79 12.43 6.04 0.79
N ASP A 80 13.51 5.36 0.41
CA ASP A 80 14.52 5.88 -0.52
C ASP A 80 13.93 6.10 -1.92
N LYS A 81 13.06 5.19 -2.38
CA LYS A 81 12.41 5.22 -3.70
C LYS A 81 11.03 5.87 -3.70
N MET A 82 10.75 6.76 -2.76
CA MET A 82 9.46 7.43 -2.67
C MET A 82 9.16 8.30 -3.91
N ASP A 83 10.21 8.79 -4.56
CA ASP A 83 10.17 9.51 -5.85
C ASP A 83 9.52 8.71 -6.96
N SER A 84 9.73 7.39 -6.99
CA SER A 84 9.09 6.52 -7.97
C SER A 84 7.57 6.62 -7.90
N PHE A 85 7.00 6.88 -6.72
CA PHE A 85 5.55 6.94 -6.50
C PHE A 85 4.91 8.30 -6.81
N LEU A 86 5.69 9.34 -7.11
CA LEU A 86 5.17 10.72 -7.26
C LEU A 86 4.21 10.93 -8.43
N ASP A 87 4.12 9.96 -9.35
CA ASP A 87 3.12 9.94 -10.42
C ASP A 87 1.69 9.96 -9.87
N TRP A 88 1.48 9.50 -8.62
CA TRP A 88 0.20 9.55 -7.92
C TRP A 88 0.19 10.70 -6.89
N LEU A 89 -0.85 11.54 -6.95
CA LEU A 89 -0.89 12.85 -6.27
C LEU A 89 -1.16 12.81 -4.76
N SER A 90 -1.48 11.65 -4.17
CA SER A 90 -1.94 11.55 -2.78
C SER A 90 -1.32 10.35 -2.07
N PHE A 91 -0.37 10.61 -1.16
CA PHE A 91 0.26 9.59 -0.30
C PHE A 91 0.13 9.94 1.19
N ILE A 92 0.02 8.89 2.00
CA ILE A 92 0.20 8.94 3.44
C ILE A 92 1.23 7.89 3.87
N GLY A 93 2.11 8.26 4.80
CA GLY A 93 3.14 7.38 5.35
C GLY A 93 3.05 7.34 6.88
N GLY A 94 2.56 6.23 7.43
CA GLY A 94 2.55 6.02 8.88
C GLY A 94 3.85 5.39 9.36
N ILE A 95 4.83 6.16 9.84
CA ILE A 95 6.12 5.62 10.34
C ILE A 95 6.31 5.71 11.86
N SER A 96 5.44 6.45 12.55
CA SER A 96 5.59 6.76 13.97
C SER A 96 5.69 5.51 14.86
N ARG A 97 6.79 5.42 15.63
CA ARG A 97 7.10 4.33 16.57
C ARG A 97 7.16 2.92 15.95
N LYS A 98 7.26 2.81 14.62
CA LYS A 98 7.43 1.52 13.94
C LYS A 98 8.84 0.95 14.19
N SER A 99 8.95 -0.37 14.10
CA SER A 99 10.22 -1.10 14.29
C SER A 99 11.35 -0.57 13.41
N MET A 100 11.06 -0.10 12.20
CA MET A 100 12.04 0.54 11.31
C MET A 100 12.77 1.75 11.93
N ILE A 101 12.20 2.39 12.96
CA ILE A 101 12.76 3.58 13.61
C ILE A 101 13.66 3.24 14.80
N TRP A 102 13.31 2.20 15.58
CA TRP A 102 13.97 1.93 16.87
C TRP A 102 14.74 0.61 16.93
N ARG A 103 14.59 -0.25 15.92
CA ARG A 103 15.27 -1.55 15.82
C ARG A 103 16.39 -1.47 14.82
#